data_AF-A0A397A5Y8-F1
#
_entry.id   AF-A0A397A5Y8-F1
#
_cell.length_a   1.000
_cell.length_b   1.000
_cell.length_c   1.000
_cell.angle_alpha   90.00
_cell.angle_beta   90.00
_cell.angle_gamma   90.00
#
_symmetry.space_group_name_H-M   'P 1'
#
loop_
_entity.id
_entity.type
_entity.pdbx_description
1 polymer ?
#
loop_
_entity_poly.entity_id
_entity_poly.type
_entity_poly.pdbx_seq_one_letter_code
_entity_poly.pdbx_strand_id
1 'polypeptide(L)'
;YDKLDTKGLETVRRDNCLLVRRMVESCLKKILIERNVDAAIAYTKHIISELLQNKIDISLLVITKGLSKSTESDDYKVKQAHTELAARMKKRDPGSAPVLGERIAYVIIDKGKNVPLYDKAEDPVFALTNNIPIDCDYYMSNQLQNPIERIFEPIIGLAKVKSDLFAGDHTRKRSKPGLVQNSGGMMNFAVKKLKCLGCKAPLSGDQALCGSCIEQEANVYGKQLSVVVTAEQQFARLWTQCQNCQGSLHQDVLCSSRDCPIFYKRIKVQKELGEAQLALDRFKYEW
;
A
#
# COMPACT_ATOMS: atom_id res chain seq x y z
N TYR A 1 4.64 21.75 26.79
CA TYR A 1 5.80 21.05 26.22
C TYR A 1 6.20 21.80 24.97
N ASP A 2 7.49 22.00 24.71
CA ASP A 2 7.93 22.81 23.57
C ASP A 2 7.96 22.00 22.28
N LYS A 3 8.47 20.75 22.34
CA LYS A 3 8.43 19.76 21.26
C LYS A 3 8.71 18.36 21.80
N LEU A 4 8.33 17.35 21.02
CA LEU A 4 8.71 15.96 21.28
C LEU A 4 10.08 15.71 20.62
N ASP A 5 11.08 15.33 21.42
CA ASP A 5 12.43 15.02 20.93
C ASP A 5 12.56 13.51 20.70
N THR A 6 12.87 13.11 19.46
CA THR A 6 13.12 11.70 19.10
C THR A 6 14.54 11.56 18.56
N LYS A 7 15.42 10.89 19.32
CA LYS A 7 16.80 10.61 18.90
C LYS A 7 17.00 9.13 18.64
N GLY A 8 17.54 8.79 17.47
CA GLY A 8 17.86 7.40 17.09
C GLY A 8 16.67 6.48 16.83
N LEU A 9 15.44 6.93 17.05
CA LEU A 9 14.21 6.18 16.77
C LEU A 9 13.89 6.12 15.27
N GLU A 10 13.02 5.20 14.90
CA GLU A 10 12.59 4.96 13.53
C GLU A 10 11.96 6.18 12.85
N THR A 11 11.48 7.16 13.64
CA THR A 11 10.93 8.44 13.16
C THR A 11 11.93 9.27 12.37
N VAL A 12 13.21 9.23 12.73
CA VAL A 12 14.28 10.01 12.07
C VAL A 12 15.08 9.18 11.05
N ARG A 13 14.82 7.87 10.98
CA ARG A 13 15.54 6.92 10.12
C ARG A 13 14.95 6.84 8.72
N ARG A 14 15.80 7.07 7.70
CA ARG A 14 15.39 7.17 6.28
C ARG A 14 15.12 5.83 5.59
N ASP A 15 15.59 4.74 6.18
CA ASP A 15 15.55 3.37 5.67
C ASP A 15 14.22 2.64 5.97
N ASN A 16 13.39 3.16 6.86
CA ASN A 16 12.06 2.61 7.15
C ASN A 16 10.98 3.21 6.25
N CYS A 17 9.91 2.44 6.03
CA CYS A 17 8.74 2.94 5.31
C CYS A 17 8.02 4.04 6.11
N LEU A 18 7.29 4.89 5.40
CA LEU A 18 6.62 6.05 6.00
C LEU A 18 5.53 5.66 7.00
N LEU A 19 4.91 4.48 6.84
CA LEU A 19 3.95 3.92 7.78
C LEU A 19 4.54 3.79 9.18
N VAL A 20 5.75 3.20 9.31
CA VAL A 20 6.42 2.99 10.60
C VAL A 20 6.64 4.33 11.29
N ARG A 21 7.15 5.33 10.56
CA ARG A 21 7.41 6.67 11.12
C ARG A 21 6.15 7.30 11.69
N ARG A 22 5.07 7.33 10.89
CA ARG A 22 3.78 7.90 11.30
C ARG A 22 3.19 7.15 12.48
N MET A 23 3.30 5.82 12.48
CA MET A 23 2.77 4.99 13.55
C MET A 23 3.51 5.25 14.87
N VAL A 24 4.84 5.22 14.86
CA VAL A 24 5.66 5.52 16.04
C VAL A 24 5.39 6.93 16.56
N GLU A 25 5.38 7.94 15.68
CA GLU A 25 5.13 9.32 16.08
C GLU A 25 3.74 9.50 16.72
N SER A 26 2.70 8.91 16.12
CA SER A 26 1.35 8.93 16.68
C SER A 26 1.29 8.21 18.03
N CYS A 27 1.90 7.02 18.16
CA CYS A 27 1.93 6.30 19.44
C CYS A 27 2.64 7.11 20.52
N LEU A 28 3.80 7.71 20.22
CA LEU A 28 4.53 8.57 21.16
C LEU A 28 3.72 9.79 21.57
N LYS A 29 3.03 10.45 20.63
CA LYS A 29 2.13 11.58 20.94
C LYS A 29 1.01 11.14 21.89
N LYS A 30 0.37 10.00 21.64
CA LYS A 30 -0.70 9.48 22.49
C LYS A 30 -0.24 9.12 23.90
N ILE A 31 0.93 8.50 24.01
CA ILE A 31 1.48 8.08 25.29
C ILE A 31 2.02 9.28 26.08
N LEU A 32 2.80 10.16 25.46
CA LEU A 32 3.54 11.20 26.18
C LEU A 32 2.78 12.52 26.31
N ILE A 33 1.95 12.87 25.33
CA ILE A 33 1.18 14.12 25.32
C ILE A 33 -0.23 13.88 25.86
N GLU A 34 -0.97 12.97 25.23
CA GLU A 34 -2.35 12.66 25.63
C GLU A 34 -2.40 11.83 26.93
N ARG A 35 -1.26 11.24 27.35
CA ARG A 35 -1.15 10.35 28.53
C ARG A 35 -2.15 9.20 28.50
N ASN A 36 -2.47 8.71 27.31
CA ASN A 36 -3.48 7.69 27.09
C ASN A 36 -2.88 6.49 26.35
N VAL A 37 -2.49 5.48 27.12
CA VAL A 37 -1.89 4.25 26.60
C VAL A 37 -2.93 3.42 25.85
N ASP A 38 -4.16 3.35 26.34
CA ASP A 38 -5.23 2.59 25.70
C ASP A 38 -5.58 3.14 24.31
N ALA A 39 -5.57 4.47 24.15
CA ALA A 39 -5.73 5.11 22.86
C ALA A 39 -4.59 4.77 21.88
N ALA A 40 -3.36 4.63 22.37
CA ALA A 40 -2.21 4.21 21.56
C ALA A 40 -2.31 2.73 21.15
N ILE A 41 -2.80 1.87 22.05
CA ILE A 41 -3.08 0.45 21.79
C ILE A 41 -4.18 0.32 20.73
N ALA A 42 -5.30 1.02 20.90
CA ALA A 42 -6.43 1.00 19.97
C ALA A 42 -6.02 1.49 18.57
N TYR A 43 -5.25 2.57 18.51
CA TYR A 43 -4.67 3.07 17.26
C TYR A 43 -3.76 2.03 16.60
N THR A 44 -2.90 1.37 17.37
CA THR A 44 -1.99 0.33 16.86
C THR A 44 -2.76 -0.84 16.26
N LYS A 45 -3.75 -1.36 16.99
CA LYS A 45 -4.64 -2.44 16.52
C LYS A 45 -5.37 -2.05 15.23
N HIS A 46 -5.85 -0.81 15.14
CA HIS A 46 -6.51 -0.29 13.96
C HIS A 46 -5.58 -0.28 12.74
N ILE A 47 -4.37 0.28 12.85
CA ILE A 47 -3.39 0.31 11.75
C ILE A 47 -2.99 -1.10 11.30
N ILE A 48 -2.77 -2.02 12.24
CA ILE A 48 -2.46 -3.42 11.91
C ILE A 48 -3.62 -4.06 11.14
N SER A 49 -4.86 -3.81 11.56
CA SER A 49 -6.04 -4.34 10.86
C SER A 49 -6.18 -3.78 9.45
N GLU A 50 -5.95 -2.48 9.26
CA GLU A 50 -5.99 -1.84 7.94
C GLU A 50 -4.87 -2.35 7.02
N LEU A 51 -3.68 -2.62 7.57
CA LEU A 51 -2.57 -3.22 6.83
C LEU A 51 -2.95 -4.62 6.33
N LEU A 52 -3.42 -5.48 7.23
CA LEU A 52 -3.80 -6.87 6.91
C LEU A 52 -5.02 -6.98 5.99
N GLN A 53 -5.85 -5.94 5.93
CA GLN A 53 -6.97 -5.82 5.01
C GLN A 53 -6.61 -5.14 3.68
N ASN A 54 -5.33 -4.85 3.43
CA ASN A 54 -4.84 -4.20 2.22
C ASN A 54 -5.50 -2.83 1.95
N LYS A 55 -5.77 -2.06 3.01
CA LYS A 55 -6.35 -0.70 2.94
C LYS A 55 -5.32 0.40 3.11
N ILE A 56 -4.12 0.06 3.57
CA ILE A 56 -3.01 1.00 3.68
C ILE A 56 -2.51 1.37 2.28
N ASP A 57 -2.29 2.66 2.07
CA ASP A 57 -1.77 3.18 0.82
C ASP A 57 -0.34 2.67 0.56
N ILE A 58 -0.07 2.20 -0.66
CA ILE A 58 1.25 1.69 -1.04
C ILE A 58 2.35 2.74 -0.86
N SER A 59 2.04 4.04 -1.02
CA SER A 59 2.98 5.14 -0.77
C SER A 59 3.54 5.13 0.67
N LEU A 60 2.78 4.62 1.63
CA LEU A 60 3.22 4.48 3.02
C LEU A 60 4.13 3.26 3.23
N LEU A 61 4.09 2.30 2.31
CA LEU A 61 4.84 1.04 2.35
C LEU A 61 6.14 1.11 1.54
N VAL A 62 6.34 2.16 0.74
CA VAL A 62 7.57 2.36 -0.03
C VAL A 62 8.77 2.48 0.90
N ILE A 63 9.79 1.69 0.61
CA ILE A 63 11.11 1.73 1.24
C ILE A 63 12.08 2.33 0.23
N THR A 64 12.93 3.26 0.66
CA THR A 64 13.97 3.84 -0.19
C THR A 64 15.36 3.50 0.32
N LYS A 65 16.25 3.07 -0.58
CA LYS A 65 17.66 2.79 -0.25
C LYS A 65 18.58 3.33 -1.34
N GLY A 66 19.68 3.94 -0.92
CA GLY A 66 20.69 4.48 -1.85
C GLY A 66 21.44 3.35 -2.55
N LEU A 67 21.61 3.47 -3.86
CA LEU A 67 22.41 2.55 -4.66
C LEU A 67 23.87 3.01 -4.63
N SER A 68 24.68 2.41 -3.75
CA SER A 68 26.07 2.81 -3.54
C SER A 68 27.10 2.07 -4.41
N LYS A 69 26.72 0.97 -5.07
CA LYS A 69 27.60 0.18 -5.92
C LYS A 69 26.90 -0.22 -7.22
N SER A 70 27.68 -0.44 -8.27
CA SER A 70 27.20 -0.91 -9.56
C SER A 70 26.58 -2.30 -9.45
N THR A 71 25.50 -2.53 -10.20
CA THR A 71 24.83 -3.84 -10.30
C THR A 71 25.66 -4.90 -11.02
N GLU A 72 26.76 -4.51 -11.65
CA GLU A 72 27.61 -5.36 -12.51
C GLU A 72 28.92 -5.78 -11.84
N SER A 73 29.25 -5.19 -10.70
CA SER A 73 30.38 -5.63 -9.89
C SER A 73 29.90 -6.76 -8.98
N ASP A 74 30.56 -7.93 -9.04
CA ASP A 74 30.44 -9.08 -8.12
C ASP A 74 30.78 -8.74 -6.64
N ASP A 75 30.90 -7.45 -6.30
CA ASP A 75 31.33 -6.87 -5.03
C ASP A 75 30.29 -6.94 -3.91
N TYR A 76 29.08 -7.42 -4.19
CA TYR A 76 28.16 -7.83 -3.14
C TYR A 76 28.31 -9.33 -2.91
N LYS A 77 29.13 -9.69 -1.91
CA LYS A 77 29.15 -11.06 -1.34
C LYS A 77 27.75 -11.54 -0.88
N VAL A 78 26.79 -10.62 -0.70
CA VAL A 78 25.41 -10.90 -0.30
C VAL A 78 24.44 -10.08 -1.16
N LYS A 79 23.54 -10.77 -1.87
CA LYS A 79 22.50 -10.16 -2.71
C LYS A 79 21.56 -9.27 -1.89
N GLN A 80 21.35 -8.04 -2.33
CA GLN A 80 20.48 -7.07 -1.66
C GLN A 80 19.22 -6.78 -2.49
N ALA A 81 18.12 -6.49 -1.81
CA ALA A 81 16.81 -6.26 -2.44
C ALA A 81 16.81 -5.14 -3.50
N HIS A 82 17.41 -3.99 -3.19
CA HIS A 82 17.46 -2.84 -4.09
C HIS A 82 18.43 -3.04 -5.26
N THR A 83 19.51 -3.80 -5.08
CA THR A 83 20.48 -4.08 -6.16
C THR A 83 19.91 -5.05 -7.18
N GLU A 84 19.26 -6.13 -6.71
CA GLU A 84 18.57 -7.10 -7.57
C GLU A 84 17.39 -6.45 -8.29
N LEU A 85 16.64 -5.58 -7.61
CA LEU A 85 15.58 -4.81 -8.27
C LEU A 85 16.14 -3.87 -9.34
N ALA A 86 17.23 -3.14 -9.06
CA ALA A 86 17.86 -2.27 -10.06
C ALA A 86 18.23 -3.03 -11.33
N ALA A 87 18.86 -4.20 -11.17
CA ALA A 87 19.21 -5.06 -12.28
C ALA A 87 17.97 -5.56 -13.05
N ARG A 88 16.88 -5.90 -12.34
CA ARG A 88 15.61 -6.31 -12.96
C ARG A 88 14.93 -5.15 -13.71
N MET A 89 14.97 -3.93 -13.16
CA MET A 89 14.46 -2.73 -13.82
C MET A 89 15.25 -2.45 -15.10
N LYS A 90 16.58 -2.48 -15.04
CA LYS A 90 17.46 -2.30 -16.22
C LYS A 90 17.21 -3.32 -17.33
N LYS A 91 16.93 -4.58 -16.98
CA LYS A 91 16.57 -5.63 -17.95
C LYS A 91 15.19 -5.41 -18.57
N ARG A 92 14.25 -4.83 -17.83
CA ARG A 92 12.87 -4.58 -18.27
C ARG A 92 12.79 -3.36 -19.18
N ASP A 93 13.42 -2.27 -18.76
CA ASP A 93 13.49 -1.01 -19.48
C ASP A 93 14.76 -0.26 -19.05
N PRO A 94 15.80 -0.19 -19.90
CA PRO A 94 17.04 0.52 -19.59
C PRO A 94 16.83 2.02 -19.28
N GLY A 95 15.78 2.65 -19.82
CA GLY A 95 15.54 4.09 -19.67
C GLY A 95 15.00 4.51 -18.30
N SER A 96 14.37 3.60 -17.57
CA SER A 96 13.81 3.84 -16.22
C SER A 96 14.66 3.26 -15.09
N ALA A 97 15.83 2.71 -15.42
CA ALA A 97 16.74 2.12 -14.46
C ALA A 97 17.41 3.18 -13.57
N PRO A 98 17.50 2.97 -12.26
CA PRO A 98 18.16 3.90 -11.34
C PRO A 98 19.68 3.92 -11.57
N VAL A 99 20.27 5.10 -11.45
CA VAL A 99 21.71 5.32 -11.65
C VAL A 99 22.47 5.16 -10.32
N LEU A 100 23.77 4.88 -10.39
CA LEU A 100 24.64 4.84 -9.21
C LEU A 100 24.60 6.19 -8.47
N GLY A 101 24.40 6.14 -7.16
CA GLY A 101 24.20 7.31 -6.31
C GLY A 101 22.74 7.70 -6.08
N GLU A 102 21.80 7.19 -6.89
CA GLU A 102 20.37 7.46 -6.71
C GLU A 102 19.73 6.58 -5.63
N ARG A 103 18.56 6.99 -5.14
CA ARG A 103 17.74 6.20 -4.22
C ARG A 103 16.73 5.38 -4.98
N ILE A 104 16.73 4.08 -4.72
CA ILE A 104 15.78 3.14 -5.30
C ILE A 104 14.62 3.00 -4.33
N ALA A 105 13.42 3.31 -4.82
CA ALA A 105 12.17 3.05 -4.15
C ALA A 105 11.66 1.65 -4.51
N TYR A 106 11.27 0.87 -3.50
CA TYR A 106 10.73 -0.47 -3.69
C TYR A 106 9.70 -0.82 -2.62
N VAL A 107 8.88 -1.82 -2.93
CA VAL A 107 7.96 -2.48 -1.98
C VAL A 107 8.27 -3.97 -1.93
N ILE A 108 7.88 -4.63 -0.84
CA ILE A 108 7.99 -6.08 -0.70
C ILE A 108 6.66 -6.73 -1.10
N ILE A 109 6.69 -7.49 -2.19
CA ILE A 109 5.54 -8.20 -2.74
C ILE A 109 5.43 -9.62 -2.20
N ASP A 110 4.21 -10.15 -2.15
CA ASP A 110 3.93 -11.51 -1.74
C ASP A 110 4.23 -12.48 -2.89
N LYS A 111 5.36 -13.21 -2.78
CA LYS A 111 5.74 -14.32 -3.66
C LYS A 111 5.60 -15.69 -2.97
N GLY A 112 4.90 -15.76 -1.85
CA GLY A 112 4.80 -16.97 -1.03
C GLY A 112 5.90 -17.12 0.02
N LYS A 113 5.86 -18.26 0.70
CA LYS A 113 6.78 -18.61 1.79
C LYS A 113 8.11 -19.11 1.24
N ASN A 114 9.20 -18.89 1.97
CA ASN A 114 10.57 -19.32 1.65
C ASN A 114 11.20 -18.71 0.39
N VAL A 115 10.62 -17.66 -0.18
CA VAL A 115 11.28 -16.87 -1.24
C VAL A 115 12.22 -15.84 -0.59
N PRO A 116 13.49 -15.75 -1.03
CA PRO A 116 14.43 -14.76 -0.50
C PRO A 116 13.92 -13.33 -0.61
N LEU A 117 14.23 -12.50 0.39
CA LEU A 117 13.73 -11.12 0.45
C LEU A 117 14.14 -10.29 -0.77
N TYR A 118 15.32 -10.54 -1.33
CA TYR A 118 15.80 -9.81 -2.50
C TYR A 118 14.97 -10.09 -3.76
N ASP A 119 14.34 -11.27 -3.86
CA ASP A 119 13.45 -11.60 -4.97
C ASP A 119 12.05 -11.03 -4.79
N LYS A 120 11.67 -10.73 -3.54
CA LYS A 120 10.38 -10.11 -3.19
C LYS A 120 10.36 -8.59 -3.37
N ALA A 121 11.48 -7.94 -3.68
CA ALA A 121 11.48 -6.51 -3.97
C ALA A 121 10.93 -6.24 -5.38
N GLU A 122 10.06 -5.24 -5.51
CA GLU A 122 9.51 -4.79 -6.78
C GLU A 122 9.31 -3.27 -6.79
N ASP A 123 9.32 -2.68 -8.00
CA ASP A 123 9.04 -1.26 -8.17
C ASP A 123 7.58 -0.95 -7.79
N PRO A 124 7.29 0.11 -7.00
CA PRO A 124 5.93 0.37 -6.53
C PRO A 124 4.95 0.70 -7.66
N VAL A 125 5.42 1.34 -8.76
CA VAL A 125 4.57 1.62 -9.92
C VAL A 125 4.26 0.31 -10.65
N PHE A 126 5.25 -0.54 -10.85
CA PHE A 126 5.03 -1.85 -11.45
C PHE A 126 4.07 -2.73 -10.62
N ALA A 127 4.22 -2.74 -9.30
CA ALA A 127 3.33 -3.46 -8.39
C ALA A 127 1.89 -2.94 -8.47
N LEU A 128 1.70 -1.61 -8.52
CA LEU A 128 0.40 -0.98 -8.71
C LEU A 128 -0.22 -1.34 -10.06
N THR A 129 0.49 -1.14 -11.16
CA THR A 129 -0.03 -1.38 -12.51
C THR A 129 -0.45 -2.84 -12.68
N ASN A 130 0.35 -3.78 -12.19
CA ASN A 130 0.10 -5.22 -12.31
C ASN A 130 -0.65 -5.83 -11.12
N ASN A 131 -1.31 -5.04 -10.25
CA ASN A 131 -2.01 -5.49 -9.03
C ASN A 131 -1.28 -6.61 -8.27
N ILE A 132 0.02 -6.45 -8.08
CA ILE A 132 0.82 -7.46 -7.38
C ILE A 132 0.55 -7.32 -5.88
N PRO A 133 0.17 -8.41 -5.19
CA PRO A 133 -0.10 -8.35 -3.75
C PRO A 133 1.13 -7.97 -2.96
N ILE A 134 0.94 -7.15 -1.92
CA ILE A 134 1.98 -6.75 -0.98
C ILE A 134 2.11 -7.78 0.14
N ASP A 135 3.35 -8.08 0.56
CA ASP A 135 3.63 -8.99 1.66
C ASP A 135 3.35 -8.29 3.01
N CYS A 136 2.07 -8.30 3.41
CA CYS A 136 1.64 -7.67 4.66
C CYS A 136 2.30 -8.28 5.90
N ASP A 137 2.68 -9.57 5.84
CA ASP A 137 3.35 -10.27 6.93
C ASP A 137 4.77 -9.76 7.13
N TYR A 138 5.48 -9.45 6.04
CA TYR A 138 6.78 -8.78 6.10
C TYR A 138 6.67 -7.40 6.77
N TYR A 139 5.71 -6.57 6.37
CA TYR A 139 5.55 -5.24 6.98
C TYR A 139 5.15 -5.32 8.45
N MET A 140 4.29 -6.27 8.82
CA MET A 140 3.90 -6.49 10.21
C MET A 140 5.10 -6.93 11.07
N SER A 141 5.80 -7.99 10.67
CA SER A 141 6.85 -8.63 11.48
C SER A 141 8.22 -7.95 11.39
N ASN A 142 8.66 -7.53 10.21
CA ASN A 142 9.99 -6.95 10.02
C ASN A 142 10.02 -5.43 10.20
N GLN A 143 8.93 -4.72 9.85
CA GLN A 143 8.92 -3.24 9.88
C GLN A 143 8.23 -2.69 11.13
N LEU A 144 7.05 -3.20 11.50
CA LEU A 144 6.25 -2.63 12.59
C LEU A 144 6.51 -3.27 13.96
N GLN A 145 6.81 -4.56 14.03
CA GLN A 145 6.91 -5.26 15.31
C GLN A 145 8.03 -4.70 16.21
N ASN A 146 9.26 -4.63 15.71
CA ASN A 146 10.39 -4.20 16.54
C ASN A 146 10.24 -2.75 17.08
N PRO A 147 9.83 -1.75 16.27
CA PRO A 147 9.65 -0.38 16.78
C PRO A 147 8.54 -0.27 17.82
N ILE A 148 7.44 -1.01 17.62
CA ILE A 148 6.29 -0.98 18.53
C ILE A 148 6.61 -1.73 19.83
N GLU A 149 7.28 -2.88 19.76
CA GLU A 149 7.76 -3.59 20.96
C GLU A 149 8.63 -2.67 21.82
N ARG A 150 9.61 -1.97 21.25
CA ARG A 150 10.47 -1.05 22.01
C ARG A 150 9.72 0.09 22.73
N ILE A 151 8.61 0.56 22.16
CA ILE A 151 7.83 1.67 22.73
C ILE A 151 6.91 1.18 23.86
N PHE A 152 6.25 0.04 23.65
CA PHE A 152 5.24 -0.46 24.57
C PHE A 152 5.81 -1.40 25.65
N GLU A 153 6.93 -2.08 25.40
CA GLU A 153 7.55 -3.01 26.35
C GLU A 153 7.81 -2.38 27.73
N PRO A 154 8.38 -1.16 27.84
CA PRO A 154 8.59 -0.53 29.15
C PRO A 154 7.30 -0.16 29.90
N ILE A 155 6.14 -0.13 29.21
CA ILE A 155 4.87 0.35 29.76
C ILE A 155 3.97 -0.82 30.17
N ILE A 156 3.81 -1.81 29.28
CA ILE A 156 2.87 -2.93 29.47
C ILE A 156 3.54 -4.31 29.48
N GLY A 157 4.85 -4.37 29.26
CA GLY A 157 5.62 -5.61 29.20
C GLY A 157 5.52 -6.34 27.85
N LEU A 158 6.61 -7.00 27.44
CA LEU A 158 6.75 -7.64 26.13
C LEU A 158 5.69 -8.73 25.86
N ALA A 159 5.30 -9.49 26.89
CA ALA A 159 4.30 -10.55 26.77
C ALA A 159 2.94 -10.00 26.32
N LYS A 160 2.49 -8.89 26.93
CA LYS A 160 1.23 -8.23 26.57
C LYS A 160 1.30 -7.58 25.19
N VAL A 161 2.45 -7.02 24.81
CA VAL A 161 2.63 -6.47 23.46
C VAL A 161 2.39 -7.54 22.39
N LYS A 162 3.05 -8.69 22.52
CA LYS A 162 2.94 -9.78 21.54
C LYS A 162 1.53 -10.37 21.48
N SER A 163 0.90 -10.60 22.64
CA SER A 163 -0.41 -11.23 22.69
C SER A 163 -1.56 -10.30 22.36
N ASP A 164 -1.45 -9.00 22.62
CA ASP A 164 -2.55 -8.04 22.47
C ASP A 164 -2.42 -7.18 21.21
N LEU A 165 -1.21 -6.76 20.81
CA LEU A 165 -1.03 -5.91 19.63
C LEU A 165 -0.85 -6.71 18.35
N PHE A 166 -0.08 -7.80 18.39
CA PHE A 166 0.27 -8.59 17.20
C PHE A 166 -0.49 -9.91 17.07
N ALA A 167 -1.27 -10.28 18.09
CA ALA A 167 -2.24 -11.36 18.04
C ALA A 167 -3.60 -10.82 18.51
N GLY A 168 -4.69 -11.29 17.90
CA GLY A 168 -6.03 -10.89 18.30
C GLY A 168 -7.05 -10.95 17.16
N ASP A 169 -8.27 -10.52 17.44
CA ASP A 169 -9.35 -10.52 16.45
C ASP A 169 -9.09 -9.55 15.30
N HIS A 170 -8.42 -8.43 15.59
CA HIS A 170 -8.05 -7.42 14.59
C HIS A 170 -7.08 -7.94 13.52
N THR A 171 -6.34 -9.02 13.80
CA THR A 171 -5.40 -9.65 12.86
C THR A 171 -5.98 -10.84 12.09
N ARG A 172 -7.19 -11.31 12.45
CA ARG A 172 -7.84 -12.48 11.82
C ARG A 172 -8.41 -12.15 10.45
N LYS A 173 -8.95 -10.95 10.27
CA LYS A 173 -9.50 -10.51 9.00
C LYS A 173 -8.38 -10.09 8.06
N ARG A 174 -8.12 -10.93 7.06
CA ARG A 174 -7.08 -10.70 6.05
C ARG A 174 -7.70 -10.60 4.67
N SER A 175 -7.26 -9.62 3.88
CA SER A 175 -7.68 -9.43 2.50
C SER A 175 -6.46 -9.38 1.63
N LYS A 176 -6.39 -10.26 0.64
CA LYS A 176 -5.38 -10.18 -0.43
C LYS A 176 -6.07 -9.60 -1.67
N PRO A 177 -5.43 -8.65 -2.38
CA PRO A 177 -5.96 -8.21 -3.66
C PRO A 177 -6.07 -9.41 -4.60
N GLY A 178 -7.10 -9.39 -5.45
CA GLY A 178 -7.28 -10.43 -6.46
C GLY A 178 -6.08 -10.42 -7.41
N LEU A 179 -5.46 -11.59 -7.61
CA LEU A 179 -4.37 -11.74 -8.56
C LEU A 179 -4.84 -11.37 -9.98
N VAL A 180 -3.96 -10.77 -10.77
CA VAL A 180 -4.26 -10.40 -12.16
C VAL A 180 -4.52 -11.64 -13.00
N GLN A 181 -5.59 -11.56 -13.78
CA GLN A 181 -5.91 -12.53 -14.82
C GLN A 181 -4.77 -12.58 -15.83
N ASN A 182 -4.38 -13.78 -16.27
CA ASN A 182 -3.28 -13.96 -17.22
C ASN A 182 -1.89 -13.55 -16.71
N SER A 183 -1.66 -13.50 -15.40
CA SER A 183 -0.34 -13.24 -14.81
C SER A 183 0.64 -14.44 -14.90
N GLY A 184 0.30 -15.48 -15.67
CA GLY A 184 1.07 -16.72 -15.82
C GLY A 184 0.61 -17.86 -14.91
N GLY A 185 0.91 -19.09 -15.33
CA GLY A 185 0.59 -20.32 -14.59
C GLY A 185 -0.92 -20.58 -14.46
N MET A 186 -1.35 -21.03 -13.28
CA MET A 186 -2.75 -21.41 -13.00
C MET A 186 -3.74 -20.24 -13.17
N MET A 187 -3.28 -19.00 -13.04
CA MET A 187 -4.11 -17.79 -13.22
C MET A 187 -4.52 -17.53 -14.67
N ASN A 188 -3.90 -18.18 -15.66
CA ASN A 188 -4.31 -18.11 -17.06
C ASN A 188 -5.62 -18.88 -17.34
N PHE A 189 -6.02 -19.79 -16.44
CA PHE A 189 -7.21 -20.64 -16.58
C PHE A 189 -8.35 -20.24 -15.63
N ALA A 190 -8.11 -19.25 -14.77
CA ALA A 190 -9.04 -18.87 -13.72
C ALA A 190 -10.12 -17.91 -14.25
N VAL A 191 -11.35 -18.35 -14.45
CA VAL A 191 -12.43 -17.46 -14.90
C VAL A 191 -12.90 -16.54 -13.75
N LYS A 192 -12.79 -15.21 -13.93
CA LYS A 192 -13.27 -14.23 -12.95
C LYS A 192 -14.80 -14.10 -13.03
N LYS A 193 -15.51 -14.72 -12.09
CA LYS A 193 -16.96 -14.48 -11.91
C LYS A 193 -17.21 -13.12 -11.27
N LEU A 194 -18.17 -12.38 -11.81
CA LEU A 194 -18.65 -11.14 -11.22
C LEU A 194 -19.34 -11.42 -9.88
N LYS A 195 -19.33 -10.43 -8.99
CA LYS A 195 -19.99 -10.49 -7.68
C LYS A 195 -21.06 -9.41 -7.60
N CYS A 196 -22.16 -9.73 -6.92
CA CYS A 196 -23.21 -8.78 -6.58
C CYS A 196 -22.61 -7.61 -5.80
N LEU A 197 -22.90 -6.37 -6.21
CA LEU A 197 -22.35 -5.19 -5.54
C LEU A 197 -22.89 -5.03 -4.11
N GLY A 198 -24.13 -5.46 -3.85
CA GLY A 198 -24.77 -5.44 -2.54
C GLY A 198 -24.26 -6.51 -1.58
N CYS A 199 -24.42 -7.80 -1.91
CA CYS A 199 -24.13 -8.91 -0.98
C CYS A 199 -22.83 -9.68 -1.27
N LYS A 200 -22.10 -9.35 -2.34
CA LYS A 200 -20.87 -10.04 -2.80
C LYS A 200 -21.05 -11.51 -3.22
N ALA A 201 -22.29 -12.00 -3.32
CA ALA A 201 -22.59 -13.31 -3.89
C ALA A 201 -22.11 -13.40 -5.37
N PRO A 202 -21.62 -14.56 -5.83
CA PRO A 202 -21.21 -14.75 -7.22
C PRO A 202 -22.42 -14.63 -8.15
N LEU A 203 -22.21 -14.00 -9.31
CA LEU A 203 -23.20 -13.83 -10.37
C LEU A 203 -22.83 -14.67 -11.59
N SER A 204 -23.85 -15.10 -12.33
CA SER A 204 -23.71 -15.88 -13.56
C SER A 204 -23.71 -15.01 -14.83
N GLY A 205 -23.96 -13.71 -14.72
CA GLY A 205 -23.97 -12.77 -15.85
C GLY A 205 -23.48 -11.37 -15.45
N ASP A 206 -23.65 -10.42 -16.36
CA ASP A 206 -23.07 -9.06 -16.26
C ASP A 206 -23.87 -8.07 -15.41
N GLN A 207 -24.92 -8.55 -14.74
CA GLN A 207 -25.77 -7.72 -13.89
C GLN A 207 -24.99 -7.14 -12.70
N ALA A 208 -25.40 -5.98 -12.20
CA ALA A 208 -24.81 -5.37 -11.01
C ALA A 208 -25.19 -6.11 -9.70
N LEU A 209 -26.41 -6.64 -9.64
CA LEU A 209 -27.03 -7.20 -8.43
C LEU A 209 -27.55 -8.62 -8.66
N CYS A 210 -27.72 -9.37 -7.57
CA CYS A 210 -28.46 -10.63 -7.59
C CYS A 210 -29.97 -10.38 -7.40
N GLY A 211 -30.81 -11.38 -7.69
CA GLY A 211 -32.27 -11.26 -7.55
C GLY A 211 -32.73 -10.80 -6.15
N SER A 212 -32.04 -11.20 -5.08
CA SER A 212 -32.39 -10.78 -3.72
C SER A 212 -32.01 -9.33 -3.38
N CYS A 213 -31.04 -8.74 -4.10
CA CYS A 213 -30.58 -7.37 -3.84
C CYS A 213 -31.22 -6.34 -4.77
N ILE A 214 -32.04 -6.76 -5.72
CA ILE A 214 -32.62 -5.88 -6.75
C ILE A 214 -33.55 -4.83 -6.13
N GLU A 215 -34.28 -5.19 -5.07
CA GLU A 215 -35.15 -4.24 -4.34
C GLU A 215 -34.35 -3.10 -3.67
N GLN A 216 -33.07 -3.31 -3.41
CA GLN A 216 -32.17 -2.32 -2.80
C GLN A 216 -31.28 -1.62 -3.85
N GLU A 217 -31.64 -1.70 -5.13
CA GLU A 217 -30.81 -1.20 -6.23
C GLU A 217 -30.45 0.26 -6.08
N ALA A 218 -31.43 1.14 -5.83
CA ALA A 218 -31.18 2.57 -5.65
C ALA A 218 -30.18 2.86 -4.50
N ASN A 219 -30.26 2.10 -3.40
CA ASN A 219 -29.35 2.24 -2.26
C ASN A 219 -27.93 1.79 -2.63
N VAL A 220 -27.79 0.64 -3.29
CA VAL A 220 -26.48 0.13 -3.71
C VAL A 220 -25.85 1.03 -4.77
N TYR A 221 -26.66 1.53 -5.72
CA TYR A 221 -26.23 2.50 -6.71
C TYR A 221 -25.74 3.78 -6.06
N GLY A 222 -26.52 4.38 -5.15
CA GLY A 222 -26.12 5.60 -4.43
C GLY A 222 -24.80 5.44 -3.66
N LYS A 223 -24.57 4.26 -3.06
CA LYS A 223 -23.28 3.93 -2.42
C LYS A 223 -22.15 3.84 -3.44
N GLN A 224 -22.36 3.20 -4.58
CA GLN A 224 -21.34 3.08 -5.62
C GLN A 224 -21.01 4.45 -6.24
N LEU A 225 -22.03 5.28 -6.48
CA LEU A 225 -21.87 6.64 -6.95
C LEU A 225 -21.05 7.49 -5.96
N SER A 226 -21.31 7.37 -4.66
CA SER A 226 -20.53 8.05 -3.62
C SER A 226 -19.04 7.65 -3.66
N VAL A 227 -18.73 6.39 -3.95
CA VAL A 227 -17.34 5.92 -4.12
C VAL A 227 -16.68 6.58 -5.32
N VAL A 228 -17.36 6.61 -6.48
CA VAL A 228 -16.87 7.27 -7.70
C VAL A 228 -16.62 8.75 -7.46
N VAL A 229 -17.60 9.49 -6.93
CA VAL A 229 -17.48 10.92 -6.64
C VAL A 229 -16.30 11.21 -5.70
N THR A 230 -16.10 10.38 -4.67
CA THR A 230 -14.96 10.54 -3.75
C THR A 230 -13.63 10.32 -4.48
N ALA A 231 -13.54 9.30 -5.34
CA ALA A 231 -12.35 9.02 -6.12
C ALA A 231 -12.05 10.12 -7.16
N GLU A 232 -13.07 10.66 -7.83
CA GLU A 232 -12.95 11.79 -8.77
C GLU A 232 -12.43 13.05 -8.09
N GLN A 233 -12.99 13.40 -6.93
CA GLN A 233 -12.52 14.55 -6.16
C GLN A 233 -11.05 14.41 -5.75
N GLN A 234 -10.64 13.20 -5.34
CA GLN A 234 -9.24 12.93 -5.02
C GLN A 234 -8.35 12.99 -6.25
N PHE A 235 -8.80 12.42 -7.37
CA PHE A 235 -8.09 12.44 -8.64
C PHE A 235 -7.84 13.89 -9.09
N ALA A 236 -8.88 14.70 -9.16
CA ALA A 236 -8.82 16.10 -9.56
C ALA A 236 -7.84 16.90 -8.68
N ARG A 237 -7.94 16.76 -7.35
CA ARG A 237 -7.04 17.46 -6.40
C ARG A 237 -5.58 17.07 -6.59
N LEU A 238 -5.28 15.78 -6.72
CA LEU A 238 -3.90 15.29 -6.84
C LEU A 238 -3.26 15.71 -8.17
N TRP A 239 -4.00 15.59 -9.29
CA TRP A 239 -3.49 15.93 -10.61
C TRP A 239 -3.34 17.45 -10.81
N THR A 240 -4.29 18.24 -10.31
CA THR A 240 -4.17 19.71 -10.31
C THR A 240 -2.96 20.16 -9.49
N GLN A 241 -2.71 19.53 -8.33
CA GLN A 241 -1.52 19.85 -7.53
C GLN A 241 -0.22 19.53 -8.27
N CYS A 242 -0.20 18.48 -9.10
CA CYS A 242 0.96 18.19 -9.93
C CYS A 242 1.19 19.25 -11.03
N GLN A 243 0.14 19.74 -11.68
CA GLN A 243 0.25 20.82 -12.66
C GLN A 243 0.75 22.12 -12.01
N ASN A 244 0.22 22.46 -10.82
CA ASN A 244 0.69 23.60 -10.04
C ASN A 244 2.17 23.47 -9.65
N CYS A 245 2.61 22.27 -9.27
CA CYS A 245 4.01 21.99 -8.95
C CYS A 245 4.93 22.13 -10.17
N GLN A 246 4.47 21.69 -11.35
CA GLN A 246 5.19 21.83 -12.61
C GLN A 246 5.23 23.29 -13.10
N GLY A 247 4.22 24.09 -12.77
CA GLY A 247 4.07 25.47 -13.23
C GLY A 247 3.48 25.60 -14.64
N SER A 248 3.07 24.49 -15.26
CA SER A 248 2.43 24.47 -16.59
C SER A 248 1.07 23.80 -16.51
N LEU A 249 0.06 24.46 -17.09
CA LEU A 249 -1.30 23.93 -17.23
C LEU A 249 -1.56 23.28 -18.59
N HIS A 250 -0.64 23.48 -19.56
CA HIS A 250 -0.83 23.11 -20.97
C HIS A 250 0.11 22.00 -21.43
N GLN A 251 1.05 21.58 -20.58
CA GLN A 251 1.99 20.50 -20.88
C GLN A 251 1.70 19.27 -20.01
N ASP A 252 2.13 18.12 -20.50
CA ASP A 252 2.04 16.87 -19.75
C ASP A 252 2.92 16.89 -18.50
N VAL A 253 2.42 16.28 -17.43
CA VAL A 253 3.14 16.14 -16.16
C VAL A 253 4.07 14.93 -16.19
N LEU A 254 5.30 15.12 -16.68
CA LEU A 254 6.34 14.08 -16.74
C LEU A 254 7.23 14.04 -15.48
N CYS A 255 6.61 14.06 -14.29
CA CYS A 255 7.33 14.01 -13.01
C CYS A 255 7.67 12.57 -12.60
N SER A 256 8.93 12.31 -12.24
CA SER A 256 9.46 11.03 -11.74
C SER A 256 9.95 11.07 -10.28
N SER A 257 9.62 12.14 -9.54
CA SER A 257 10.07 12.34 -8.15
C SER A 257 9.49 11.28 -7.21
N ARG A 258 10.32 10.31 -6.81
CA ARG A 258 9.93 9.20 -5.93
C ARG A 258 9.79 9.58 -4.45
N ASP A 259 10.33 10.73 -4.06
CA ASP A 259 10.20 11.27 -2.70
C ASP A 259 8.94 12.13 -2.51
N CYS A 260 8.22 12.45 -3.59
CA CYS A 260 6.98 13.19 -3.53
C CYS A 260 5.83 12.33 -2.98
N PRO A 261 5.10 12.76 -1.93
CA PRO A 261 4.00 11.98 -1.36
C PRO A 261 2.80 11.84 -2.32
N ILE A 262 2.71 12.67 -3.36
CA ILE A 262 1.64 12.62 -4.36
C ILE A 262 1.96 11.62 -5.48
N PHE A 263 3.24 11.33 -5.75
CA PHE A 263 3.66 10.60 -6.94
C PHE A 263 3.00 9.21 -7.06
N TYR A 264 3.06 8.39 -6.02
CA TYR A 264 2.41 7.08 -6.02
C TYR A 264 0.90 7.18 -5.82
N LYS A 265 0.45 8.17 -5.03
CA LYS A 265 -0.96 8.36 -4.69
C LYS A 265 -1.81 8.70 -5.92
N ARG A 266 -1.32 9.56 -6.83
CA ARG A 266 -2.04 9.92 -8.06
C ARG A 266 -2.25 8.72 -8.99
N ILE A 267 -1.26 7.82 -9.07
CA ILE A 267 -1.33 6.61 -9.91
C ILE A 267 -2.35 5.63 -9.32
N LYS A 268 -2.31 5.44 -7.99
CA LYS A 268 -3.27 4.60 -7.28
C LYS A 268 -4.71 5.11 -7.45
N VAL A 269 -4.95 6.39 -7.18
CA VAL A 269 -6.30 6.99 -7.26
C VAL A 269 -6.83 6.95 -8.70
N GLN A 270 -5.98 7.17 -9.71
CA GLN A 270 -6.37 6.99 -11.11
C GLN A 270 -6.87 5.58 -11.39
N LYS A 271 -6.20 4.56 -10.85
CA LYS A 271 -6.62 3.17 -10.99
C LYS A 271 -7.91 2.87 -10.24
N GLU A 272 -8.00 3.28 -8.98
CA GLU A 272 -9.20 3.10 -8.15
C GLU A 272 -10.43 3.76 -8.75
N LEU A 273 -10.27 4.96 -9.35
CA LEU A 273 -11.33 5.64 -10.07
C LEU A 273 -11.80 4.82 -11.28
N GLY A 274 -10.88 4.29 -12.09
CA GLY A 274 -11.23 3.42 -13.21
C GLY A 274 -11.98 2.16 -12.78
N GLU A 275 -11.53 1.51 -11.71
CA GLU A 275 -12.22 0.33 -11.15
C GLU A 275 -13.60 0.67 -10.56
N ALA A 276 -13.74 1.82 -9.91
CA ALA A 276 -15.00 2.30 -9.36
C ALA A 276 -16.01 2.66 -10.46
N GLN A 277 -15.54 3.25 -11.56
CA GLN A 277 -16.35 3.58 -12.73
C GLN A 277 -16.85 2.31 -13.41
N LEU A 278 -15.97 1.34 -13.68
CA LEU A 278 -16.36 0.05 -14.26
C LEU A 278 -17.39 -0.69 -13.39
N ALA A 279 -17.34 -0.53 -12.07
CA ALA A 279 -18.35 -1.09 -11.19
C ALA A 279 -19.69 -0.34 -11.24
N LEU A 280 -19.67 0.98 -11.44
CA LEU A 280 -20.87 1.81 -11.62
C LEU A 280 -21.54 1.55 -12.98
N ASP A 281 -20.76 1.37 -14.05
CA ASP A 281 -21.25 1.12 -15.41
C ASP A 281 -22.04 -0.20 -15.54
N ARG A 282 -21.95 -1.10 -14.53
CA ARG A 282 -22.75 -2.33 -14.47
C ARG A 282 -24.24 -2.07 -14.23
N PHE A 283 -24.58 -0.92 -13.65
CA PHE A 283 -25.95 -0.45 -13.60
C PHE A 283 -26.26 0.15 -14.97
N LYS A 284 -26.74 -0.69 -15.90
CA LYS A 284 -27.09 -0.26 -17.26
C LYS A 284 -28.26 0.71 -17.18
N TYR A 285 -27.99 2.00 -17.37
CA TYR A 285 -29.03 2.98 -17.67
C TYR A 285 -29.08 3.16 -19.17
N GLU A 286 -30.08 2.55 -19.82
CA GLU A 286 -30.56 3.09 -21.08
C GLU A 286 -31.35 4.34 -20.72
N TRP A 287 -30.78 5.49 -21.04
CA TRP A 287 -31.43 6.79 -20.94
C TRP A 287 -32.28 7.04 -22.17
#